data_AF-Q1D1M0-F1
#
_entry.id   AF-Q1D1M0-F1
#
_cell.length_a   1.000
_cell.length_b   1.000
_cell.length_c   1.000
_cell.angle_alpha   90.00
_cell.angle_beta   90.00
_cell.angle_gamma   90.00
#
_symmetry.space_group_name_H-M   'P 1'
#
loop_
_entity.id
_entity.type
_entity.pdbx_description
1 polymer ?
#
loop_
_entity_poly.entity_id
_entity_poly.type
_entity_poly.pdbx_seq_one_letter_code
_entity_poly.pdbx_strand_id
1 'polypeptide(L)' 'MVPLTDRASLPQEARSALEKELASLTLLQDVVRWGFASSPPRDVTEVIVQDEFTHDVVMPWMEGSYLVFDTT' A
#
# COMPACT_ATOMS: atom_id res chain seq x y z
N MET A 1 -11.60 8.54 -1.86
CA MET A 1 -10.29 8.36 -2.52
C MET A 1 -9.25 8.69 -1.47
N VAL A 2 -8.48 7.70 -1.02
CA VAL A 2 -7.39 7.93 -0.06
C VAL A 2 -6.26 8.65 -0.82
N PRO A 3 -5.72 9.77 -0.30
CA PRO A 3 -4.67 10.50 -0.99
C PRO A 3 -3.36 9.69 -1.00
N LEU A 4 -2.76 9.47 -2.18
CA LEU A 4 -1.42 8.90 -2.30
C LEU A 4 -0.37 9.98 -2.07
N THR A 5 0.44 9.81 -1.01
CA THR A 5 1.61 10.65 -0.77
C THR A 5 2.85 9.97 -1.34
N ASP A 6 3.38 10.49 -2.44
CA ASP A 6 4.59 9.96 -3.06
C ASP A 6 5.86 10.50 -2.37
N ARG A 7 6.63 9.59 -1.78
CA ARG A 7 7.96 9.86 -1.19
C ARG A 7 9.11 9.32 -2.05
N ALA A 8 8.80 8.56 -3.10
CA ALA A 8 9.77 7.94 -4.01
C ALA A 8 10.03 8.77 -5.27
N SER A 9 9.31 9.88 -5.46
CA SER A 9 9.41 10.75 -6.65
C SER A 9 9.10 10.01 -7.95
N LEU A 10 7.99 9.27 -7.96
CA LEU A 10 7.53 8.49 -9.08
C LEU A 10 7.23 9.37 -10.30
N PRO A 11 7.52 8.89 -11.52
CA PRO A 11 7.01 9.50 -12.73
C PRO A 11 5.49 9.64 -12.66
N GLN A 12 4.96 10.76 -13.17
CA GLN A 12 3.52 11.07 -13.10
C GLN A 12 2.63 9.94 -13.64
N GLU A 13 3.06 9.27 -14.70
CA GLU A 13 2.34 8.13 -15.28
C GLU A 13 2.26 6.94 -14.31
N ALA A 14 3.40 6.56 -13.71
CA ALA A 14 3.48 5.48 -12.74
C ALA A 14 2.64 5.81 -11.48
N ARG A 15 2.72 7.06 -11.00
CA ARG A 15 1.91 7.54 -9.90
C ARG A 15 0.41 7.44 -10.20
N SER A 16 -0.03 7.92 -11.36
CA SER A 16 -1.45 7.87 -11.73
C SER A 16 -1.96 6.45 -11.99
N ALA A 17 -1.11 5.54 -12.46
CA ALA A 17 -1.44 4.11 -12.56
C ALA A 17 -1.62 3.51 -11.16
N LEU A 18 -0.69 3.79 -10.24
CA LEU A 18 -0.75 3.33 -8.86
C LEU A 18 -1.98 3.90 -8.13
N GLU A 19 -2.28 5.19 -8.27
CA GLU A 19 -3.48 5.80 -7.67
C GLU A 19 -4.78 5.10 -8.10
N LYS A 20 -4.87 4.69 -9.38
CA LYS A 20 -6.04 3.95 -9.89
C LYS A 20 -6.10 2.54 -9.33
N GLU A 21 -4.96 1.87 -9.21
CA GLU A 21 -4.87 0.51 -8.65
C GLU A 21 -5.29 0.49 -7.18
N LEU A 22 -4.80 1.47 -6.39
CA LEU A 22 -5.06 1.54 -4.96
C LEU A 22 -6.44 2.11 -4.61
N ALA A 23 -7.15 2.75 -5.55
CA ALA A 23 -8.43 3.41 -5.30
C ALA A 23 -9.53 2.48 -4.77
N SER A 24 -9.45 1.18 -5.03
CA SER A 24 -10.41 0.17 -4.55
C SER A 24 -10.06 -0.43 -3.19
N LEU A 25 -8.87 -0.15 -2.66
CA LEU A 25 -8.40 -0.70 -1.38
C LEU A 25 -8.87 0.19 -0.24
N THR A 26 -10.03 -0.10 0.32
CA THR A 26 -10.64 0.71 1.39
C THR A 26 -10.53 0.08 2.76
N LEU A 27 -10.27 -1.22 2.83
CA LEU A 27 -10.08 -1.97 4.07
C LEU A 27 -8.73 -2.70 4.06
N LEU A 28 -8.20 -3.00 5.25
CA LEU A 28 -6.98 -3.78 5.40
C LEU A 28 -7.06 -5.15 4.69
N GLN A 29 -8.22 -5.81 4.75
CA GLN A 29 -8.43 -7.08 4.04
C GLN A 29 -8.27 -6.94 2.51
N ASP A 30 -8.57 -5.77 1.94
CA ASP A 30 -8.43 -5.52 0.50
C ASP A 30 -6.96 -5.36 0.15
N VAL A 31 -6.19 -4.66 0.99
CA VAL A 31 -4.73 -4.53 0.87
C VAL A 31 -4.06 -5.90 0.92
N VAL A 32 -4.41 -6.74 1.88
CA VAL A 32 -3.85 -8.10 2.02
C VAL A 32 -4.19 -8.95 0.79
N ARG A 33 -5.46 -8.94 0.35
CA ARG A 33 -5.89 -9.67 -0.86
C ARG A 33 -5.16 -9.18 -2.11
N TRP A 34 -5.00 -7.87 -2.26
CA TRP A 34 -4.26 -7.25 -3.35
C TRP A 34 -2.80 -7.70 -3.37
N GLY A 35 -2.14 -7.72 -2.20
CA GLY A 35 -0.77 -8.22 -2.05
C GLY A 35 -0.64 -9.68 -2.48
N PHE A 36 -1.52 -10.56 -1.97
CA PHE A 36 -1.52 -11.98 -2.32
C PHE A 36 -1.88 -12.27 -3.78
N ALA A 37 -2.67 -11.42 -4.43
CA ALA A 37 -3.04 -11.58 -5.84
C ALA A 37 -1.90 -11.21 -6.81
N SER A 38 -0.83 -10.58 -6.34
CA SER A 38 0.33 -10.26 -7.17
C SER A 38 1.21 -11.48 -7.46
N SER A 39 2.04 -11.40 -8.50
CA SER A 39 2.97 -12.46 -8.88
C SER A 39 4.39 -11.89 -9.04
N PRO A 40 5.34 -12.22 -8.15
CA PRO A 40 5.18 -13.07 -6.96
C PRO A 40 4.26 -12.41 -5.91
N PRO A 41 3.61 -13.19 -5.02
CA PRO A 41 2.81 -12.64 -3.94
C PRO A 41 3.62 -11.69 -3.05
N ARG A 42 3.02 -10.55 -2.68
CA ARG A 42 3.57 -9.58 -1.75
C ARG A 42 2.99 -9.87 -0.37
N ASP A 43 3.85 -10.25 0.57
CA ASP A 43 3.48 -10.43 1.97
C ASP A 43 3.67 -9.12 2.75
N VAL A 44 3.00 -9.00 3.89
CA VAL A 44 3.15 -7.88 4.81
C VAL A 44 4.59 -7.88 5.33
N THR A 45 5.32 -6.80 5.09
CA THR A 45 6.70 -6.66 5.58
C THR A 45 6.70 -6.31 7.06
N GLU A 46 5.84 -5.38 7.45
CA GLU A 46 5.77 -4.89 8.83
C GLU A 46 4.38 -4.33 9.13
N VAL A 47 3.96 -4.45 10.39
CA VAL A 47 2.79 -3.77 10.95
C VAL A 47 3.29 -2.88 12.08
N ILE A 48 3.16 -1.56 11.90
CA ILE A 48 3.58 -0.57 12.88
C ILE A 48 2.35 -0.16 13.69
N VAL A 49 2.35 -0.50 14.98
CA VAL A 49 1.28 -0.12 15.92
C VAL A 49 1.47 1.35 16.28
N GLN A 50 0.52 2.21 15.92
CA GLN A 50 0.50 3.62 16.32
C GLN A 50 -0.21 3.81 17.66
N ASP A 51 -1.38 3.19 17.81
CA ASP A 51 -2.16 3.13 19.05
C ASP A 51 -3.00 1.84 19.13
N GLU A 52 -3.96 1.79 20.06
CA GLU A 52 -4.81 0.61 20.31
C GLU A 52 -5.71 0.24 19.11
N PHE A 53 -5.93 1.15 18.17
CA PHE A 53 -6.82 0.99 17.03
C PHE A 53 -6.14 1.29 15.68
N THR A 54 -5.07 2.09 15.67
CA THR A 54 -4.43 2.58 14.45
C THR A 54 -3.12 1.84 14.18
N HIS A 55 -2.99 1.33 12.95
CA HIS A 55 -1.84 0.58 12.48
C HIS A 55 -1.43 1.02 11.07
N ASP A 56 -0.12 1.14 10.85
CA ASP A 56 0.42 1.29 9.50
C ASP A 56 0.87 -0.08 9.00
N VAL A 57 0.43 -0.45 7.80
CA VAL A 57 0.80 -1.72 7.17
C VAL A 57 1.74 -1.46 6.01
N VAL A 58 2.95 -2.03 6.11
CA VAL A 58 4.02 -1.86 5.12
C VAL A 58 4.02 -3.05 4.16
N MET A 59 3.77 -2.75 2.89
CA MET A 59 3.78 -3.73 1.80
C MET A 59 4.94 -3.46 0.85
N PRO A 60 5.68 -4.50 0.42
CA PRO A 60 6.72 -4.33 -0.59
C PRO A 60 6.08 -3.98 -1.93
N TRP A 61 6.75 -3.11 -2.68
CA TRP A 61 6.37 -2.70 -4.02
C TRP A 61 7.59 -2.71 -4.96
N MET A 62 7.43 -2.20 -6.17
CA MET A 62 8.44 -2.31 -7.23
C MET A 62 9.81 -1.76 -6.82
N GLU A 63 10.87 -2.42 -7.31
CA GLU A 63 12.26 -1.94 -7.24
C GLU A 63 12.75 -1.55 -5.83
N GLY A 64 12.33 -2.31 -4.81
CA GLY A 64 12.72 -2.06 -3.42
C GLY A 64 11.99 -0.90 -2.75
N SER A 65 10.95 -0.36 -3.40
CA SER A 65 10.04 0.61 -2.81
C SER A 65 8.99 -0.08 -1.94
N TYR A 66 8.34 0.71 -1.09
CA TYR A 66 7.29 0.22 -0.18
C TYR A 66 6.07 1.12 -0.25
N LEU A 67 4.90 0.52 -0.02
CA LEU A 67 3.65 1.23 0.23
C LEU A 67 3.32 1.10 1.70
N VAL A 68 2.92 2.23 2.30
CA VAL A 68 2.45 2.29 3.69
C VAL A 68 0.97 2.61 3.65
N PHE A 69 0.16 1.73 4.26
CA PHE A 69 -1.28 1.88 4.36
C PHE A 69 -1.64 2.24 5.79
N ASP A 70 -2.17 3.45 6.00
CA ASP A 70 -2.72 3.87 7.28
C ASP A 70 -4.08 3.18 7.48
N THR A 71 -4.23 2.42 8.56
CA THR A 71 -5.46 1.68 8.86
C THR A 71 -5.94 1.96 10.28
N THR A 72 -7.26 2.07 10.45
CA THR A 72 -7.97 2.34 11.70
C THR A 72 -9.05 1.30 11.93
#